data_AF-A0A498LJL2-F1
#
_entry.id   AF-A0A498LJL2-F1
#
_cell.length_a   1.000
_cell.length_b   1.000
_cell.length_c   1.000
_cell.angle_alpha   90.00
_cell.angle_beta   90.00
_cell.angle_gamma   90.00
#
_symmetry.space_group_name_H-M   'P 1'
#
loop_
_entity.id
_entity.type
_entity.pdbx_description
1 polymer ?
#
loop_
_entity_poly.entity_id
_entity_poly.type
_entity_poly.pdbx_seq_one_letter_code
_entity_poly.pdbx_strand_id
1 'polypeptide(L)'
;MVERILEQAQAIRHILSDDRRSSLSLTWQDMDVLKAVHEALKPVGDFTDILSGENYVTSSCILPILQLRRDNVLAVSENDLQLTKSIKTGILTKLEAKYESNSVRKILRKSTFLNPRYRGGFETDDNALAETKAEIVSLEAAGPVAIRVEEGEAQPEPSRKKMTLGSMLQKKADAMAGPVGIGTVEDRVGAEITAYCLEPVTQGDKDPLFW
;
A
#
# COMPACT_ATOMS: atom_id res chain seq x y z
N MET A 1 -13.52 -12.87 20.24
CA MET A 1 -14.26 -14.01 20.84
C MET A 1 -13.34 -14.93 21.63
N VAL A 2 -12.30 -15.50 21.00
CA VAL A 2 -11.33 -16.39 21.70
C VAL A 2 -10.66 -15.71 22.89
N GLU A 3 -10.20 -14.47 22.73
CA GLU A 3 -9.63 -13.64 23.80
C GLU A 3 -10.56 -13.58 25.03
N ARG A 4 -11.83 -13.21 24.82
CA ARG A 4 -12.86 -13.19 25.89
C ARG A 4 -13.07 -14.55 26.56
N ILE A 5 -13.02 -15.65 25.82
CA ILE A 5 -13.16 -17.01 26.39
C ILE A 5 -11.95 -17.32 27.28
N LEU A 6 -10.74 -16.94 26.86
CA LEU A 6 -9.52 -17.12 27.65
C LEU A 6 -9.55 -16.28 28.93
N GLU A 7 -9.96 -15.01 28.85
CA GLU A 7 -10.10 -14.11 30.01
C GLU A 7 -11.16 -14.59 31.01
N GLN A 8 -12.28 -15.11 30.50
CA GLN A 8 -13.42 -15.52 31.33
C GLN A 8 -13.42 -17.01 31.67
N ALA A 9 -12.36 -17.76 31.37
CA ALA A 9 -12.31 -19.21 31.49
C ALA A 9 -12.68 -19.71 32.90
N GLN A 10 -12.21 -19.02 33.95
CA GLN A 10 -12.54 -19.36 35.34
C GLN A 10 -14.02 -19.11 35.67
N ALA A 11 -14.56 -17.98 35.23
CA ALA A 11 -15.97 -17.63 35.44
C ALA A 11 -16.90 -18.62 34.71
N ILE A 12 -16.56 -18.98 33.47
CA ILE A 12 -17.28 -20.00 32.69
C ILE A 12 -17.27 -21.34 33.42
N ARG A 13 -16.10 -21.77 33.93
CA ARG A 13 -15.98 -23.02 34.68
C ARG A 13 -16.80 -23.03 35.97
N HIS A 14 -16.87 -21.91 36.67
CA HIS A 14 -17.69 -21.79 37.89
C HIS A 14 -19.18 -21.98 37.57
N ILE A 15 -19.69 -21.23 36.57
CA ILE A 15 -21.10 -21.30 36.16
C ILE A 15 -21.48 -22.71 35.68
N LEU A 16 -20.60 -23.36 34.91
CA LEU A 16 -20.85 -24.74 34.45
C LEU A 16 -20.83 -25.76 35.60
N SER A 17 -20.05 -25.50 36.65
CA SER A 17 -20.02 -26.36 37.83
C SER A 17 -21.29 -26.20 38.67
N ASP A 18 -21.77 -24.97 38.84
CA ASP A 18 -23.02 -24.65 39.56
C ASP A 18 -24.24 -25.30 38.88
N ASP A 19 -24.29 -25.30 37.55
CA ASP A 19 -25.37 -25.90 36.74
C ASP A 19 -25.20 -27.43 36.54
N ARG A 20 -24.26 -28.08 37.25
CA ARG A 20 -23.95 -29.52 37.12
C ARG A 20 -23.57 -29.96 35.70
N ARG A 21 -23.04 -29.04 34.89
CA ARG A 21 -22.55 -29.25 33.51
C ARG A 21 -21.02 -29.21 33.43
N SER A 22 -20.34 -29.67 34.47
CA SER A 22 -18.89 -29.65 34.56
C SER A 22 -18.19 -30.42 33.43
N SER A 23 -18.87 -31.40 32.82
CA SER A 23 -18.41 -32.13 31.63
C SER A 23 -18.22 -31.25 30.37
N LEU A 24 -18.83 -30.06 30.33
CA LEU A 24 -18.65 -29.07 29.25
C LEU A 24 -17.49 -28.10 29.50
N SER A 25 -16.76 -28.25 30.61
CA SER A 25 -15.62 -27.37 30.91
C SER A 25 -14.47 -27.64 29.96
N LEU A 26 -13.86 -26.57 29.44
CA LEU A 26 -12.66 -26.66 28.62
C LEU A 26 -11.55 -27.35 29.41
N THR A 27 -10.94 -28.36 28.80
CA THR A 27 -9.77 -29.04 29.35
C THR A 27 -8.52 -28.16 29.19
N TRP A 28 -7.42 -28.54 29.84
CA TRP A 28 -6.15 -27.84 29.66
C TRP A 28 -5.66 -27.90 28.20
N GLN A 29 -5.95 -28.99 27.48
CA GLN A 29 -5.62 -29.14 26.06
C GLN A 29 -6.43 -28.17 25.19
N ASP A 30 -7.74 -28.04 25.47
CA ASP A 30 -8.60 -27.09 24.76
C ASP A 30 -8.12 -25.65 25.00
N MET A 31 -7.68 -25.34 26.22
CA MET A 31 -7.12 -24.03 26.56
C MET A 31 -5.82 -23.74 25.80
N ASP A 32 -4.94 -24.73 25.65
CA ASP A 32 -3.69 -24.57 24.89
C ASP A 32 -3.95 -24.37 23.39
N VAL A 33 -4.95 -25.07 22.83
CA VAL A 33 -5.41 -24.83 21.46
C VAL A 33 -5.96 -23.41 21.30
N LEU A 34 -6.82 -22.95 22.21
CA LEU A 34 -7.39 -21.61 22.17
C LEU A 34 -6.31 -20.52 22.29
N LYS A 35 -5.30 -20.71 23.14
CA LYS A 35 -4.14 -19.82 23.24
C LYS A 35 -3.35 -19.79 21.94
N ALA A 36 -3.04 -20.95 21.35
CA ALA A 36 -2.31 -21.01 20.09
C ALA A 36 -3.04 -20.30 18.93
N VAL A 37 -4.37 -20.44 18.88
CA VAL A 37 -5.22 -19.73 17.93
C VAL A 37 -5.24 -18.22 18.20
N HIS A 38 -5.32 -17.83 19.48
CA HIS A 38 -5.27 -16.43 19.88
C HIS A 38 -3.95 -15.77 19.46
N GLU A 39 -2.82 -16.37 19.79
CA GLU A 39 -1.47 -15.88 19.42
C GLU A 39 -1.30 -15.73 17.90
N ALA A 40 -1.89 -16.63 17.12
CA ALA A 40 -1.82 -16.55 15.66
C ALA A 40 -2.71 -15.43 15.07
N LEU A 41 -3.91 -15.24 15.63
CA LEU A 41 -4.93 -14.37 15.04
C LEU A 41 -4.96 -12.96 15.63
N LYS A 42 -4.51 -12.77 16.87
CA LYS A 42 -4.52 -11.45 17.54
C LYS A 42 -3.73 -10.40 16.77
N PRO A 43 -2.49 -10.66 16.31
CA PRO A 43 -1.75 -9.69 15.49
C PRO A 43 -2.46 -9.32 14.18
N VAL A 44 -3.20 -10.26 13.59
CA VAL A 44 -3.97 -10.02 12.36
C VAL A 44 -5.20 -9.16 12.64
N GLY A 45 -5.86 -9.39 13.78
CA GLY A 45 -6.97 -8.57 14.26
C GLY A 45 -6.53 -7.13 14.48
N ASP A 46 -5.50 -6.93 15.31
CA ASP A 46 -4.96 -5.61 15.64
C ASP A 46 -4.48 -4.87 14.38
N PHE A 47 -3.81 -5.58 13.46
CA PHE A 47 -3.42 -5.01 12.17
C PHE A 47 -4.63 -4.57 11.33
N THR A 48 -5.71 -5.34 11.34
CA THR A 48 -6.92 -5.02 10.56
C THR A 48 -7.67 -3.84 11.17
N ASP A 49 -7.67 -3.71 12.49
CA ASP A 49 -8.25 -2.54 13.18
C ASP A 49 -7.47 -1.27 12.82
N ILE A 50 -6.13 -1.31 12.84
CA ILE A 50 -5.28 -0.20 12.39
C ILE A 50 -5.60 0.14 10.93
N LEU A 51 -5.58 -0.86 10.03
CA LEU A 51 -5.85 -0.65 8.60
C LEU A 51 -7.25 -0.07 8.36
N SER A 52 -8.23 -0.45 9.17
CA SER A 52 -9.61 0.05 9.06
C SER A 52 -9.76 1.48 9.58
N GLY A 53 -8.81 1.96 10.40
CA GLY A 53 -8.75 3.34 10.88
C GLY A 53 -8.07 4.30 9.91
N GLU A 54 -7.44 3.81 8.85
CA GLU A 54 -6.73 4.62 7.87
C GLU A 54 -7.68 5.32 6.90
N ASN A 55 -7.52 6.63 6.71
CA ASN A 55 -8.35 7.42 5.80
C ASN A 55 -7.95 7.25 4.32
N TYR A 56 -6.67 6.91 4.06
CA TYR A 56 -6.09 6.88 2.70
C TYR A 56 -5.47 5.52 2.36
N VAL A 57 -6.31 4.49 2.32
CA VAL A 57 -5.93 3.15 1.85
C VAL A 57 -6.04 3.10 0.32
N THR A 58 -4.91 3.07 -0.36
CA THR A 58 -4.83 2.96 -1.83
C THR A 58 -4.17 1.66 -2.25
N SER A 59 -4.31 1.28 -3.52
CA SER A 59 -3.68 0.06 -4.08
C SER A 59 -2.15 0.04 -3.91
N SER A 60 -1.53 1.22 -3.85
CA SER A 60 -0.10 1.39 -3.61
C SER A 60 0.39 0.86 -2.25
N CYS A 61 -0.50 0.75 -1.26
CA CYS A 61 -0.15 0.25 0.07
C CYS A 61 -0.10 -1.30 0.12
N ILE A 62 -0.66 -1.99 -0.87
CA ILE A 62 -0.87 -3.44 -0.83
C ILE A 62 0.47 -4.19 -0.78
N LEU A 63 1.46 -3.83 -1.62
CA LEU A 63 2.78 -4.46 -1.59
C LEU A 63 3.52 -4.23 -0.27
N PRO A 64 3.61 -2.98 0.24
CA PRO A 64 4.13 -2.71 1.57
C PRO A 64 3.46 -3.55 2.67
N ILE A 65 2.13 -3.66 2.63
CA ILE A 65 1.36 -4.44 3.62
C ILE A 65 1.68 -5.94 3.52
N LEU A 66 1.79 -6.50 2.31
CA LEU A 66 2.13 -7.92 2.12
C LEU A 66 3.52 -8.22 2.68
N GLN A 67 4.49 -7.33 2.47
CA GLN A 67 5.83 -7.49 3.02
C GLN A 67 5.84 -7.31 4.55
N LEU A 68 5.22 -6.26 5.07
CA LEU A 68 5.10 -6.02 6.51
C LEU A 68 4.45 -7.21 7.24
N ARG A 69 3.42 -7.81 6.63
CA ARG A 69 2.77 -9.01 7.20
C ARG A 69 3.69 -10.22 7.22
N ARG A 70 4.46 -10.46 6.15
CA ARG A 70 5.40 -11.58 6.09
C ARG A 70 6.52 -11.42 7.13
N ASP A 71 7.10 -10.23 7.20
CA ASP A 71 8.34 -10.00 7.94
C ASP A 71 8.11 -9.69 9.42
N ASN A 72 6.91 -9.19 9.78
CA ASN A 72 6.59 -8.79 11.15
C ASN A 72 5.32 -9.46 11.70
N VAL A 73 4.14 -9.19 11.12
CA VAL A 73 2.84 -9.56 11.75
C VAL A 73 2.63 -11.07 11.85
N LEU A 74 3.00 -11.80 10.80
CA LEU A 74 2.82 -13.26 10.68
C LEU A 74 4.18 -13.98 10.63
N ALA A 75 5.26 -13.31 11.04
CA ALA A 75 6.56 -13.93 11.14
C ALA A 75 6.50 -15.12 12.12
N VAL A 76 6.99 -16.26 11.64
CA VAL A 76 7.05 -17.48 12.44
C VAL A 76 8.22 -17.39 13.40
N SER A 77 7.95 -17.49 14.69
CA SER A 77 8.97 -17.54 15.75
C SER A 77 9.30 -18.98 16.10
N GLU A 78 10.53 -19.25 16.54
CA GLU A 78 10.91 -20.58 17.04
C GLU A 78 10.05 -21.02 18.23
N ASN A 79 9.67 -20.05 19.08
CA ASN A 79 8.85 -20.24 20.27
C ASN A 79 7.37 -20.51 19.98
N ASP A 80 6.92 -20.33 18.73
CA ASP A 80 5.53 -20.57 18.37
C ASP A 80 5.18 -22.06 18.48
N LEU A 81 3.99 -22.36 19.01
CA LEU A 81 3.43 -23.72 18.94
C LEU A 81 3.24 -24.13 17.49
N GLN A 82 3.34 -25.44 17.20
CA GLN A 82 3.16 -25.98 15.84
C GLN A 82 1.84 -25.55 15.19
N LEU A 83 0.76 -25.47 15.98
CA LEU A 83 -0.52 -24.97 15.50
C LEU A 83 -0.45 -23.48 15.11
N THR A 84 0.18 -22.64 15.92
CA THR A 84 0.39 -21.21 15.62
C THR A 84 1.20 -21.04 14.34
N LYS A 85 2.29 -21.82 14.18
CA LYS A 85 3.10 -21.83 12.94
C LYS A 85 2.25 -22.20 11.72
N SER A 86 1.46 -23.27 11.83
CA SER A 86 0.58 -23.73 10.75
C SER A 86 -0.47 -22.68 10.36
N ILE A 87 -1.09 -22.01 11.33
CA ILE A 87 -2.06 -20.94 11.07
C ILE A 87 -1.38 -19.75 10.38
N LYS A 88 -0.26 -19.25 10.92
CA LYS A 88 0.49 -18.12 10.34
C LYS A 88 0.89 -18.40 8.89
N THR A 89 1.49 -19.57 8.63
CA THR A 89 1.88 -19.99 7.28
C THR A 89 0.66 -20.13 6.37
N GLY A 90 -0.43 -20.75 6.84
CA GLY A 90 -1.65 -20.90 6.04
C GLY A 90 -2.28 -19.58 5.63
N ILE A 91 -2.26 -18.57 6.51
CA ILE A 91 -2.73 -17.22 6.19
C ILE A 91 -1.82 -16.57 5.14
N LEU A 92 -0.49 -16.64 5.33
CA LEU A 92 0.48 -16.09 4.38
C LEU A 92 0.33 -16.73 3.00
N THR A 93 0.27 -18.06 2.90
CA THR A 93 0.11 -18.77 1.64
C THR A 93 -1.17 -18.36 0.90
N LYS A 94 -2.30 -18.23 1.61
CA LYS A 94 -3.56 -17.78 0.99
C LYS A 94 -3.48 -16.34 0.48
N LEU A 95 -2.83 -15.45 1.23
CA LEU A 95 -2.68 -14.05 0.82
C LEU A 95 -1.73 -13.92 -0.37
N GLU A 96 -0.60 -14.62 -0.36
CA GLU A 96 0.37 -14.60 -1.45
C GLU A 96 -0.24 -15.12 -2.75
N ALA A 97 -0.96 -16.25 -2.70
CA ALA A 97 -1.66 -16.82 -3.85
C ALA A 97 -2.70 -15.83 -4.44
N LYS A 98 -3.36 -15.02 -3.61
CA LYS A 98 -4.34 -14.01 -4.06
C LYS A 98 -3.70 -12.91 -4.92
N TYR A 99 -2.44 -12.56 -4.67
CA TYR A 99 -1.71 -11.49 -5.37
C TYR A 99 -0.56 -12.02 -6.23
N GLU A 100 -0.58 -13.30 -6.60
CA GLU A 100 0.50 -13.94 -7.36
C GLU A 100 0.44 -13.61 -8.86
N SER A 101 -0.76 -13.33 -9.39
CA SER A 101 -0.97 -13.02 -10.80
C SER A 101 -0.03 -11.93 -11.31
N ASN A 102 0.68 -12.20 -12.42
CA ASN A 102 1.66 -11.29 -12.99
C ASN A 102 1.04 -9.92 -13.34
N SER A 103 -0.16 -9.90 -13.91
CA SER A 103 -0.87 -8.65 -14.23
C SER A 103 -1.17 -7.81 -12.99
N VAL A 104 -1.60 -8.46 -11.89
CA VAL A 104 -1.86 -7.79 -10.61
C VAL A 104 -0.57 -7.26 -10.02
N ARG A 105 0.49 -8.08 -9.96
CA ARG A 105 1.80 -7.66 -9.43
C ARG A 105 2.38 -6.48 -10.21
N LYS A 106 2.23 -6.45 -11.53
CA LYS A 106 2.67 -5.34 -12.37
C LYS A 106 1.96 -4.03 -12.00
N ILE A 107 0.64 -4.06 -11.86
CA ILE A 107 -0.14 -2.89 -11.45
C ILE A 107 0.26 -2.44 -10.03
N LEU A 108 0.38 -3.38 -9.10
CA LEU A 108 0.74 -3.07 -7.72
C LEU A 108 2.14 -2.43 -7.63
N ARG A 109 3.13 -2.96 -8.35
CA ARG A 109 4.49 -2.40 -8.40
C ARG A 109 4.46 -0.96 -8.91
N LYS A 110 3.82 -0.71 -10.05
CA LYS A 110 3.66 0.64 -10.61
C LYS A 110 2.97 1.59 -9.63
N SER A 111 1.85 1.18 -9.05
CA SER A 111 1.10 2.01 -8.10
C SER A 111 1.91 2.31 -6.83
N THR A 112 2.72 1.35 -6.37
CA THR A 112 3.59 1.52 -5.19
C THR A 112 4.75 2.45 -5.51
N PHE A 113 5.36 2.32 -6.68
CA PHE A 113 6.44 3.18 -7.15
C PHE A 113 6.01 4.63 -7.31
N LEU A 114 4.85 4.85 -7.93
CA LEU A 114 4.27 6.18 -8.13
C LEU A 114 3.76 6.80 -6.82
N ASN A 115 3.74 6.07 -5.70
CA ASN A 115 3.41 6.65 -4.41
C ASN A 115 4.68 7.17 -3.72
N PRO A 116 4.79 8.49 -3.44
CA PRO A 116 5.95 9.07 -2.79
C PRO A 116 6.29 8.49 -1.41
N ARG A 117 5.32 7.83 -0.74
CA ARG A 117 5.51 7.18 0.58
C ARG A 117 6.26 5.85 0.51
N TYR A 118 6.23 5.17 -0.64
CA TYR A 118 6.77 3.82 -0.79
C TYR A 118 7.89 3.73 -1.85
N ARG A 119 8.37 4.89 -2.29
CA ARG A 119 9.40 5.04 -3.30
C ARG A 119 10.66 4.22 -2.97
N GLY A 120 11.15 3.45 -3.94
CA GLY A 120 12.46 2.77 -3.90
C GLY A 120 12.57 1.50 -3.03
N GLY A 121 11.53 1.13 -2.26
CA GLY A 121 11.59 -0.02 -1.35
C GLY A 121 11.04 -1.34 -1.89
N PHE A 122 10.11 -1.28 -2.85
CA PHE A 122 9.30 -2.43 -3.29
C PHE A 122 9.50 -2.81 -4.77
N GLU A 123 10.43 -2.13 -5.43
CA GLU A 123 10.83 -2.36 -6.81
C GLU A 123 12.08 -3.23 -6.87
N THR A 124 11.98 -4.49 -6.46
CA THR A 124 13.15 -5.41 -6.52
C THR A 124 13.44 -5.93 -7.94
N ASP A 125 12.86 -5.32 -8.97
CA ASP A 125 12.92 -5.80 -10.34
C ASP A 125 13.23 -4.62 -11.26
N ASP A 126 14.52 -4.41 -11.56
CA ASP A 126 15.01 -3.34 -12.46
C ASP A 126 14.25 -3.32 -13.79
N ASN A 127 13.75 -4.48 -14.23
CA ASN A 127 12.96 -4.62 -15.44
C ASN A 127 11.58 -3.95 -15.33
N ALA A 128 10.95 -3.97 -14.14
CA ALA A 128 9.65 -3.33 -13.93
C ALA A 128 9.74 -1.80 -13.97
N LEU A 129 10.84 -1.23 -13.45
CA LEU A 129 11.11 0.20 -13.54
C LEU A 129 11.35 0.60 -15.00
N ALA A 130 12.19 -0.15 -15.73
CA ALA A 130 12.44 0.10 -17.16
C ALA A 130 11.16 0.02 -18.01
N GLU A 131 10.31 -0.98 -17.79
CA GLU A 131 9.00 -1.09 -18.46
C GLU A 131 8.09 0.10 -18.14
N THR A 132 8.08 0.57 -16.89
CA THR A 132 7.27 1.72 -16.48
C THR A 132 7.78 3.01 -17.13
N LYS A 133 9.11 3.18 -17.23
CA LYS A 133 9.73 4.29 -17.97
C LYS A 133 9.30 4.28 -19.43
N ALA A 134 9.40 3.14 -20.11
CA ALA A 134 9.02 3.00 -21.51
C ALA A 134 7.53 3.31 -21.74
N GLU A 135 6.66 2.92 -20.82
CA GLU A 135 5.22 3.23 -20.88
C GLU A 135 4.94 4.72 -20.69
N ILE A 136 5.63 5.39 -19.76
CA ILE A 136 5.51 6.84 -19.56
C ILE A 136 5.97 7.60 -20.81
N VAL A 137 7.10 7.20 -21.42
CA VAL A 137 7.58 7.78 -22.69
C VAL A 137 6.54 7.62 -23.79
N SER A 138 5.94 6.43 -23.93
CA SER A 138 4.90 6.19 -24.92
C SER A 138 3.64 7.03 -24.67
N LEU A 139 3.26 7.26 -23.41
CA LEU A 139 2.10 8.09 -23.05
C LEU A 139 2.36 9.57 -23.32
N GLU A 140 3.57 10.07 -23.02
CA GLU A 140 3.92 11.47 -23.33
C GLU A 140 3.99 11.70 -24.84
N ALA A 141 4.53 10.74 -25.61
CA ALA A 141 4.57 10.81 -27.06
C ALA A 141 3.18 10.76 -27.72
N ALA A 142 2.22 10.06 -27.11
CA ALA A 142 0.84 9.97 -27.60
C ALA A 142 0.02 11.26 -27.40
N GLY A 143 0.53 12.22 -26.61
CA GLY A 143 -0.16 13.46 -26.28
C GLY A 143 -1.23 13.28 -25.19
N PRO A 144 -1.86 14.39 -24.74
CA PRO A 144 -2.77 14.36 -23.61
C PRO A 144 -3.99 13.48 -23.88
N VAL A 145 -4.11 12.38 -23.12
CA VAL A 145 -5.32 11.57 -23.04
C VAL A 145 -6.34 12.36 -22.22
N ALA A 146 -7.53 12.62 -22.77
CA ALA A 146 -8.62 13.24 -22.04
C ALA A 146 -9.15 12.26 -20.97
N ILE A 147 -8.55 12.28 -19.78
CA ILE A 147 -9.07 11.58 -18.61
C ILE A 147 -10.28 12.38 -18.12
N ARG A 148 -11.47 11.86 -18.36
CA ARG A 148 -12.71 12.44 -17.86
C ARG A 148 -12.84 12.07 -16.39
N VAL A 149 -12.25 12.89 -15.52
CA VAL A 149 -12.51 12.81 -14.09
C VAL A 149 -13.88 13.46 -13.89
N GLU A 150 -14.90 12.68 -13.50
CA GLU A 150 -16.14 13.25 -12.96
C GLU A 150 -15.86 13.75 -11.54
N GLU A 151 -15.13 14.85 -11.45
CA GLU A 151 -15.05 15.68 -10.26
C GLU A 151 -16.31 16.54 -10.21
N GLY A 152 -17.25 16.16 -9.34
CA GLY A 152 -18.27 17.07 -8.87
C GLY A 152 -17.62 18.12 -7.98
N GLU A 153 -17.24 19.25 -8.56
CA GLU A 153 -17.39 20.61 -8.01
C GLU A 153 -16.82 21.64 -9.01
N ALA A 154 -17.53 22.77 -9.15
CA ALA A 154 -17.37 23.73 -10.23
C ALA A 154 -15.98 24.39 -10.27
N GLN A 155 -15.25 24.23 -11.39
CA GLN A 155 -14.12 25.09 -11.71
C GLN A 155 -14.59 26.49 -12.11
N PRO A 156 -14.00 27.58 -11.59
CA PRO A 156 -14.23 28.91 -12.12
C PRO A 156 -13.49 29.08 -13.46
N GLU A 157 -14.16 29.68 -14.44
CA GLU A 157 -13.61 29.98 -15.77
C GLU A 157 -12.28 30.77 -15.69
N PRO A 158 -11.29 30.49 -16.58
CA PRO A 158 -10.03 31.21 -16.57
C PRO A 158 -10.23 32.66 -17.04
N SER A 159 -10.01 33.61 -16.13
CA SER A 159 -9.99 35.05 -16.47
C SER A 159 -8.89 35.34 -17.50
N ARG A 160 -9.24 36.08 -18.56
CA ARG A 160 -8.31 36.51 -19.61
C ARG A 160 -7.20 37.37 -19.00
N LYS A 161 -6.01 36.78 -18.81
CA LYS A 161 -4.82 37.50 -18.32
C LYS A 161 -4.48 38.63 -19.30
N LYS A 162 -4.42 39.87 -18.80
CA LYS A 162 -4.04 41.06 -19.59
C LYS A 162 -2.59 40.91 -20.07
N MET A 163 -2.38 41.01 -21.38
CA MET A 163 -1.06 40.89 -22.01
C MET A 163 -0.21 42.11 -21.62
N THR A 164 0.86 41.89 -20.84
CA THR A 164 1.79 42.95 -20.41
C THR A 164 2.99 43.02 -21.36
N LEU A 165 3.69 44.15 -21.36
CA LEU A 165 4.92 44.32 -22.16
C LEU A 165 5.96 43.24 -21.85
N GLY A 166 6.06 42.82 -20.58
CA GLY A 166 6.89 41.70 -20.14
C GLY A 166 6.52 40.38 -20.82
N SER A 167 5.22 40.09 -20.99
CA SER A 167 4.77 38.88 -21.71
C SER A 167 5.09 38.91 -23.22
N MET A 168 5.17 40.09 -23.83
CA MET A 168 5.58 40.24 -25.23
C MET A 168 7.09 40.10 -25.41
N LEU A 169 7.88 40.64 -24.48
CA LEU A 169 9.33 40.50 -24.48
C LEU A 169 9.75 39.05 -24.22
N GLN A 170 9.06 38.36 -23.30
CA GLN A 170 9.26 36.93 -23.04
C GLN A 170 8.95 36.09 -24.29
N LYS A 171 7.80 36.30 -24.94
CA LYS A 171 7.46 35.63 -26.21
C LYS A 171 8.50 35.85 -27.31
N LYS A 172 9.10 37.05 -27.36
CA LYS A 172 10.13 37.38 -28.34
C LYS A 172 11.48 36.73 -28.00
N ALA A 173 11.80 36.61 -26.72
CA ALA A 173 12.96 35.87 -26.23
C ALA A 173 12.81 34.36 -26.51
N ASP A 174 11.64 33.79 -26.24
CA ASP A 174 11.31 32.39 -26.50
C ASP A 174 11.34 32.07 -28.02
N ALA A 175 10.93 33.02 -28.86
CA ALA A 175 11.03 32.89 -30.33
C ALA A 175 12.47 33.03 -30.86
N MET A 176 13.35 33.77 -30.16
CA MET A 176 14.77 33.94 -30.52
C MET A 176 15.67 32.82 -29.99
N ALA A 177 15.26 32.14 -28.91
CA ALA A 177 16.02 31.03 -28.32
C ALA A 177 16.01 29.76 -29.18
N GLY A 178 15.21 29.71 -30.27
CA GLY A 178 14.88 28.46 -30.95
C GLY A 178 14.16 27.49 -29.98
N PRO A 179 13.72 26.31 -30.43
CA PRO A 179 13.44 25.26 -29.47
C PRO A 179 14.76 24.96 -28.78
N VAL A 180 14.93 25.42 -27.55
CA VAL A 180 15.87 24.81 -26.62
C VAL A 180 15.31 23.42 -26.40
N GLY A 181 15.63 22.50 -27.31
CA GLY A 181 15.28 21.10 -27.24
C GLY A 181 16.02 20.56 -26.04
N ILE A 182 15.38 20.61 -24.88
CA ILE A 182 15.81 19.87 -23.70
C ILE A 182 15.53 18.40 -24.04
N GLY A 183 16.48 17.76 -24.73
CA GLY A 183 16.51 16.33 -25.01
C GLY A 183 15.35 15.77 -25.86
N THR A 184 15.44 14.48 -26.18
CA THR A 184 14.31 13.70 -26.67
C THR A 184 13.23 13.58 -25.58
N VAL A 185 12.02 13.14 -25.92
CA VAL A 185 10.98 12.83 -24.92
C VAL A 185 11.52 11.85 -23.86
N GLU A 186 12.32 10.88 -24.30
CA GLU A 186 13.02 9.92 -23.43
C GLU A 186 13.96 10.60 -22.43
N ASP A 187 14.73 11.61 -22.86
CA ASP A 187 15.63 12.36 -21.99
C ASP A 187 14.87 13.17 -20.93
N ARG A 188 13.72 13.75 -21.29
CA ARG A 188 12.86 14.52 -20.37
C ARG A 188 12.22 13.62 -19.32
N VAL A 189 11.60 12.51 -19.74
CA VAL A 189 11.03 11.50 -18.84
C VAL A 189 12.13 10.91 -17.94
N GLY A 190 13.29 10.62 -18.52
CA GLY A 190 14.45 10.11 -17.78
C GLY A 190 14.91 11.07 -16.69
N ALA A 191 15.00 12.36 -16.99
CA ALA A 191 15.36 13.40 -16.02
C ALA A 191 14.30 13.54 -14.91
N GLU A 192 13.02 13.52 -15.25
CA GLU A 192 11.92 13.64 -14.28
C GLU A 192 11.84 12.43 -13.34
N ILE A 193 11.94 11.20 -13.88
CA ILE A 193 11.94 9.98 -13.06
C ILE A 193 13.20 9.94 -12.18
N THR A 194 14.33 10.43 -12.67
CA THR A 194 15.55 10.53 -11.84
C THR A 194 15.36 11.54 -10.71
N ALA A 195 14.79 12.72 -10.99
CA ALA A 195 14.47 13.71 -9.97
C ALA A 195 13.49 13.15 -8.93
N TYR A 196 12.43 12.48 -9.37
CA TYR A 196 11.49 11.77 -8.51
C TYR A 196 12.20 10.75 -7.62
N CYS A 197 13.08 9.91 -8.17
CA CYS A 197 13.83 8.94 -7.38
C CYS A 197 14.78 9.56 -6.33
N LEU A 198 15.24 10.79 -6.54
CA LEU A 198 16.17 11.49 -5.64
C LEU A 198 15.46 12.30 -4.55
N GLU A 199 14.19 12.62 -4.72
CA GLU A 199 13.39 13.30 -3.70
C GLU A 199 13.21 12.44 -2.44
N PRO A 200 13.10 13.06 -1.25
CA PRO A 200 12.89 12.34 0.00
C PRO A 200 11.54 11.63 0.03
N VAL A 201 11.52 10.44 0.64
CA VAL A 201 10.27 9.68 0.87
C VAL A 201 9.34 10.48 1.77
N THR A 202 8.07 10.57 1.37
CA THR A 202 7.04 11.25 2.17
C THR A 202 6.68 10.41 3.40
N GLN A 203 6.50 11.04 4.56
CA GLN A 203 6.11 10.36 5.80
C GLN A 203 4.77 9.63 5.62
N GLY A 204 4.63 8.44 6.23
CA GLY A 204 3.52 7.52 5.99
C GLY A 204 2.12 8.11 6.21
N ASP A 205 1.99 8.98 7.21
CA ASP A 205 0.72 9.58 7.63
C ASP A 205 0.35 10.86 6.85
N LYS A 206 1.24 11.35 5.99
CA LYS A 206 0.96 12.54 5.17
C LYS A 206 0.17 12.15 3.93
N ASP A 207 -0.72 13.04 3.50
CA ASP A 207 -1.49 12.86 2.28
C ASP A 207 -0.53 12.80 1.07
N PRO A 208 -0.53 11.68 0.33
CA PRO A 208 0.37 11.45 -0.79
C PRO A 208 0.07 12.32 -2.02
N LEU A 209 -0.96 13.18 -1.99
CA LEU A 209 -1.26 14.15 -3.04
C LEU A 209 -0.58 15.52 -2.82
N PHE A 210 -0.09 15.80 -1.61
CA PHE A 210 0.66 17.02 -1.30
C PHE A 210 2.17 16.73 -1.26
N TRP A 211 2.74 16.36 -2.42
CA TRP A 211 4.17 16.16 -2.62
C TRP A 211 4.75 17.23 -3.56
#